data_AF-A0A6L7TKS4-F1
#
_entry.id   AF-A0A6L7TKS4-F1
#
_cell.length_a   1.000
_cell.length_b   1.000
_cell.length_c   1.000
_cell.angle_alpha   90.00
_cell.angle_beta   90.00
_cell.angle_gamma   90.00
#
_symmetry.space_group_name_H-M   'P 1'
#
loop_
_entity.id
_entity.type
_entity.pdbx_description
1 polymer ?
#
loop_
_entity_poly.entity_id
_entity_poly.type
_entity_poly.pdbx_seq_one_letter_code
_entity_poly.pdbx_strand_id
1 'polypeptide(L)'
;MTARNRKTRKSQPASRHSGNGINLEVHSGALPSQERQIMAENDVEIRFFRLTRRQQAALPVVAVAPTIAQAATDSGVSQRTLYRWFKNPDFRDAVSSFLHECSNLGLQHIQAQTLMAASVFADVMQGPDQALRLRAARYSGSLALRIRESEQIAADVRDIKEALDLNNT
;
A
#
# COMPACT_ATOMS: atom_id res chain seq x y z
N MET A 1 55.24 -54.43 -23.25
CA MET A 1 53.87 -54.68 -22.74
C MET A 1 54.03 -55.51 -21.49
N THR A 2 54.02 -54.83 -20.34
CA THR A 2 54.67 -55.28 -19.11
C THR A 2 53.81 -54.90 -17.92
N ALA A 3 53.38 -55.89 -17.16
CA ALA A 3 52.72 -55.73 -15.88
C ALA A 3 53.63 -54.96 -14.89
N ARG A 4 53.09 -53.93 -14.23
CA ARG A 4 53.73 -53.28 -13.07
C ARG A 4 52.73 -53.01 -11.96
N ASN A 5 52.73 -54.00 -11.06
CA ASN A 5 52.57 -53.92 -9.62
C ASN A 5 52.79 -52.53 -8.98
N ARG A 6 51.89 -52.09 -8.09
CA ARG A 6 52.23 -51.09 -7.06
C ARG A 6 51.62 -51.46 -5.71
N LYS A 7 52.51 -51.92 -4.84
CA LYS A 7 52.36 -52.10 -3.40
C LYS A 7 52.30 -50.74 -2.67
N THR A 8 51.66 -50.80 -1.50
CA THR A 8 51.97 -50.11 -0.21
C THR A 8 51.51 -48.68 0.08
N ARG A 9 50.74 -48.59 1.18
CA ARG A 9 50.99 -47.87 2.47
C ARG A 9 50.11 -46.65 2.82
N LYS A 10 49.33 -46.85 3.90
CA LYS A 10 49.12 -46.04 5.13
C LYS A 10 48.78 -44.54 5.01
N SER A 11 47.63 -44.14 5.57
CA SER A 11 47.54 -43.22 6.73
C SER A 11 46.08 -42.99 7.22
N GLN A 12 45.98 -42.69 8.52
CA GLN A 12 44.86 -42.54 9.46
C GLN A 12 43.87 -41.35 9.20
N PRO A 13 42.82 -41.14 10.06
CA PRO A 13 41.49 -40.62 9.69
C PRO A 13 41.29 -39.11 9.93
N ALA A 14 40.23 -38.54 9.35
CA ALA A 14 39.79 -37.16 9.65
C ALA A 14 38.26 -37.06 9.81
N SER A 15 37.85 -36.90 11.07
CA SER A 15 36.78 -36.02 11.57
C SER A 15 35.75 -35.50 10.56
N ARG A 16 34.51 -36.03 10.60
CA ARG A 16 33.35 -35.35 10.04
C ARG A 16 32.87 -34.27 10.99
N HIS A 17 32.88 -33.03 10.49
CA HIS A 17 32.42 -31.82 11.15
C HIS A 17 30.97 -31.91 11.61
N SER A 18 30.80 -31.54 12.87
CA SER A 18 29.58 -31.03 13.49
C SER A 18 29.14 -29.72 12.83
N GLY A 19 27.83 -29.49 12.80
CA GLY A 19 27.24 -28.15 12.82
C GLY A 19 26.74 -27.61 11.48
N ASN A 20 25.42 -27.66 11.29
CA ASN A 20 24.73 -26.44 10.86
C ASN A 20 23.29 -26.47 11.39
N GLY A 21 23.16 -26.17 12.69
CA GLY A 21 21.89 -25.72 13.24
C GLY A 21 21.59 -24.36 12.64
N ILE A 22 20.49 -24.26 11.91
CA ILE A 22 19.97 -23.00 11.41
C ILE A 22 19.54 -22.21 12.65
N ASN A 23 20.42 -21.35 13.13
CA ASN A 23 20.13 -20.44 14.23
C ASN A 23 19.17 -19.38 13.66
N LEU A 24 17.89 -19.52 13.96
CA LEU A 24 16.88 -18.49 13.70
C LEU A 24 17.10 -17.39 14.74
N GLU A 25 18.15 -16.59 14.55
CA GLU A 25 18.38 -15.40 15.35
C GLU A 25 17.29 -14.39 15.01
N VAL A 26 16.28 -14.34 15.87
CA VAL A 26 15.22 -13.35 15.90
C VAL A 26 15.88 -11.99 16.17
N HIS A 27 16.36 -11.34 15.10
CA HIS A 27 16.84 -9.98 15.17
C HIS A 27 15.64 -9.07 15.42
N SER A 28 15.45 -8.70 16.68
CA SER A 28 14.57 -7.62 17.12
C SER A 28 15.18 -6.28 16.70
N GLY A 29 15.26 -6.06 15.39
CA GLY A 29 15.59 -4.79 14.75
C GLY A 29 14.45 -4.43 13.82
N ALA A 30 14.01 -3.17 13.87
CA ALA A 30 12.99 -2.59 13.00
C ALA A 30 13.15 -3.07 11.54
N LEU A 31 12.15 -3.79 11.01
CA LEU A 31 12.16 -4.35 9.66
C LEU A 31 12.46 -3.26 8.60
N PRO A 32 13.28 -3.52 7.56
CA PRO A 32 13.51 -2.59 6.44
C PRO A 32 12.21 -2.16 5.75
N SER A 33 12.12 -0.90 5.31
CA SER A 33 10.89 -0.30 4.74
C SER A 33 10.32 -1.07 3.54
N GLN A 34 11.16 -1.69 2.71
CA GLN A 34 10.73 -2.51 1.58
C GLN A 34 10.11 -3.85 2.02
N GLU A 35 10.65 -4.49 3.06
CA GLU A 35 10.07 -5.73 3.59
C GLU A 35 8.73 -5.47 4.27
N ARG A 36 8.55 -4.32 4.93
CA ARG A 36 7.24 -3.90 5.46
C ARG A 36 6.22 -3.64 4.36
N GLN A 37 6.63 -3.01 3.26
CA GLN A 37 5.77 -2.74 2.11
C GLN A 37 5.34 -4.06 1.44
N ILE A 38 6.30 -4.97 1.21
CA ILE A 38 6.05 -6.30 0.62
C ILE A 38 5.17 -7.14 1.57
N MET A 39 5.37 -7.08 2.89
CA MET A 39 4.51 -7.76 3.86
C MET A 39 3.10 -7.16 3.90
N ALA A 40 2.95 -5.84 3.78
CA ALA A 40 1.64 -5.19 3.74
C ALA A 40 0.87 -5.48 2.44
N GLU A 41 1.54 -5.47 1.29
CA GLU A 41 0.94 -5.87 0.00
C GLU A 41 0.57 -7.36 -0.01
N ASN A 42 1.45 -8.23 0.50
CA ASN A 42 1.15 -9.65 0.66
C ASN A 42 -0.01 -9.89 1.65
N ASP A 43 -0.13 -9.10 2.72
CA ASP A 43 -1.21 -9.23 3.69
C ASP A 43 -2.58 -8.92 3.08
N VAL A 44 -2.66 -7.94 2.18
CA VAL A 44 -3.92 -7.62 1.46
C VAL A 44 -4.31 -8.77 0.55
N GLU A 45 -3.36 -9.29 -0.23
CA GLU A 45 -3.61 -10.41 -1.14
C GLU A 45 -4.01 -11.68 -0.36
N ILE A 46 -3.29 -12.00 0.72
CA ILE A 46 -3.55 -13.16 1.59
C ILE A 46 -4.95 -13.07 2.22
N ARG A 47 -5.41 -11.89 2.63
CA ARG A 47 -6.76 -11.70 3.21
C ARG A 47 -7.86 -11.90 2.18
N PHE A 48 -7.64 -11.47 0.93
CA PHE A 48 -8.60 -11.70 -0.15
C PHE A 48 -8.82 -13.21 -0.43
N PHE A 49 -7.75 -14.01 -0.38
CA PHE A 49 -7.83 -15.47 -0.56
C PHE A 49 -8.52 -16.21 0.59
N ARG A 50 -8.64 -15.60 1.78
CA ARG A 50 -9.40 -16.16 2.92
C ARG A 50 -10.90 -15.97 2.81
N LEU A 51 -11.36 -15.17 1.84
CA LEU A 51 -12.78 -14.94 1.61
C LEU A 51 -13.41 -16.06 0.78
N THR A 52 -14.67 -16.38 1.08
CA THR A 52 -15.46 -17.26 0.20
C THR A 52 -15.72 -16.58 -1.14
N ARG A 53 -15.93 -17.34 -2.23
CA ARG A 53 -16.29 -16.79 -3.56
C ARG A 53 -17.45 -15.79 -3.51
N ARG A 54 -18.44 -16.06 -2.65
CA ARG A 54 -19.60 -15.17 -2.49
C ARG A 54 -19.26 -13.86 -1.79
N GLN A 55 -18.29 -13.87 -0.88
CA GLN A 55 -17.77 -12.66 -0.24
C GLN A 55 -16.90 -11.85 -1.21
N GLN A 56 -16.03 -12.52 -1.97
CA GLN A 56 -15.20 -11.87 -2.99
C GLN A 56 -16.06 -11.14 -4.04
N ALA A 57 -17.10 -11.81 -4.55
CA ALA A 57 -18.01 -11.21 -5.53
C ALA A 57 -18.81 -10.03 -4.97
N ALA A 58 -19.15 -10.05 -3.67
CA ALA A 58 -19.89 -8.98 -3.02
C ALA A 58 -19.01 -7.77 -2.65
N LEU A 59 -17.68 -7.96 -2.57
CA LEU A 59 -16.75 -6.98 -2.02
C LEU A 59 -16.83 -5.60 -2.70
N PRO A 60 -16.83 -5.48 -4.04
CA PRO A 60 -16.80 -4.17 -4.69
C PRO A 60 -18.03 -3.33 -4.37
N VAL A 61 -19.18 -3.99 -4.31
CA VAL A 61 -20.48 -3.37 -4.06
C VAL A 61 -20.64 -3.02 -2.58
N VAL A 62 -20.24 -3.93 -1.70
CA VAL A 62 -20.33 -3.73 -0.25
C VAL A 62 -19.42 -2.58 0.21
N ALA A 63 -18.24 -2.42 -0.41
CA ALA A 63 -17.28 -1.40 -0.02
C ALA A 63 -17.73 0.04 -0.32
N VAL A 64 -18.48 0.25 -1.40
CA VAL A 64 -18.91 1.59 -1.85
C VAL A 64 -20.34 1.95 -1.44
N ALA A 65 -21.12 0.98 -0.95
CA ALA A 65 -22.50 1.21 -0.57
C ALA A 65 -22.61 2.09 0.70
N PRO A 66 -23.53 3.07 0.72
CA PRO A 66 -23.68 3.99 1.85
C PRO A 66 -24.33 3.33 3.07
N THR A 67 -25.02 2.20 2.90
CA THR A 67 -25.69 1.49 3.99
C THR A 67 -25.61 -0.03 3.80
N ILE A 68 -25.71 -0.79 4.91
CA ILE A 68 -25.79 -2.26 4.88
C ILE A 68 -27.04 -2.75 4.12
N ALA A 69 -28.14 -1.99 4.17
CA ALA A 69 -29.36 -2.33 3.45
C ALA A 69 -29.15 -2.25 1.94
N GLN A 70 -28.52 -1.19 1.46
CA GLN A 70 -28.20 -1.03 0.04
C GLN A 70 -27.17 -2.06 -0.41
N ALA A 71 -26.11 -2.26 0.37
CA ALA A 71 -25.10 -3.28 0.13
C ALA A 71 -25.70 -4.68 -0.01
N ALA A 72 -26.68 -5.03 0.83
CA ALA A 72 -27.35 -6.32 0.81
C ALA A 72 -28.15 -6.52 -0.49
N THR A 73 -28.93 -5.52 -0.88
CA THR A 73 -29.69 -5.51 -2.13
C THR A 73 -28.77 -5.67 -3.34
N ASP A 74 -27.73 -4.85 -3.42
CA ASP A 74 -26.88 -4.78 -4.60
C ASP A 74 -25.94 -5.99 -4.73
N SER A 75 -25.55 -6.61 -3.62
CA SER A 75 -24.76 -7.85 -3.62
C SER A 75 -25.61 -9.13 -3.69
N GLY A 76 -26.94 -9.01 -3.70
CA GLY A 76 -27.86 -10.15 -3.77
C GLY A 76 -27.83 -11.06 -2.53
N VAL A 77 -27.57 -10.50 -1.34
CA VAL A 77 -27.52 -11.24 -0.08
C VAL A 77 -28.41 -10.61 0.99
N SER A 78 -28.81 -11.37 2.01
CA SER A 78 -29.58 -10.80 3.11
C SER A 78 -28.71 -9.92 4.02
N GLN A 79 -29.29 -8.86 4.62
CA GLN A 79 -28.58 -8.03 5.61
C GLN A 79 -28.01 -8.86 6.76
N ARG A 80 -28.73 -9.88 7.24
CA ARG A 80 -28.24 -10.83 8.26
C ARG A 80 -26.95 -11.53 7.83
N THR A 81 -26.81 -11.84 6.54
CA THR A 81 -25.57 -12.43 6.00
C THR A 81 -24.43 -11.42 6.00
N LEU A 82 -24.67 -10.17 5.58
CA LEU A 82 -23.64 -9.12 5.67
C LEU A 82 -23.22 -8.86 7.11
N TYR A 83 -24.16 -8.74 8.06
CA TYR A 83 -23.82 -8.59 9.48
C TYR A 83 -22.95 -9.74 10.00
N ARG A 84 -23.20 -10.97 9.56
CA ARG A 84 -22.35 -12.12 9.91
C ARG A 84 -20.96 -12.00 9.27
N TRP A 85 -20.87 -11.57 8.01
CA TRP A 85 -19.58 -11.36 7.34
C TRP A 85 -18.76 -10.26 7.98
N PHE A 86 -19.36 -9.13 8.37
CA PHE A 86 -18.64 -8.05 9.06
C PHE A 86 -18.13 -8.42 10.47
N LYS A 87 -18.61 -9.53 11.07
CA LYS A 87 -18.02 -10.09 12.28
C LYS A 87 -16.71 -10.85 12.01
N ASN A 88 -16.46 -11.25 10.77
CA ASN A 88 -15.18 -11.83 10.37
C ASN A 88 -14.17 -10.68 10.12
N PRO A 89 -13.03 -10.64 10.84
CA PRO A 89 -12.00 -9.62 10.62
C PRO A 89 -11.46 -9.63 9.19
N ASP A 90 -11.24 -10.80 8.57
CA ASP A 90 -10.71 -10.88 7.20
C ASP A 90 -11.62 -10.17 6.18
N PHE A 91 -12.94 -10.30 6.34
CA PHE A 91 -13.90 -9.63 5.45
C PHE A 91 -13.96 -8.13 5.68
N ARG A 92 -13.93 -7.69 6.94
CA ARG A 92 -13.92 -6.26 7.29
C ARG A 92 -12.67 -5.57 6.73
N ASP A 93 -11.53 -6.22 6.89
CA ASP A 93 -10.26 -5.69 6.44
C ASP A 93 -10.20 -5.64 4.92
N ALA A 94 -10.67 -6.69 4.24
CA ALA A 94 -10.78 -6.69 2.78
C ALA A 94 -11.70 -5.57 2.26
N VAL A 95 -12.82 -5.29 2.94
CA VAL A 95 -13.71 -4.16 2.59
C VAL A 95 -12.98 -2.82 2.75
N SER A 96 -12.26 -2.64 3.85
CA SER A 96 -11.49 -1.43 4.12
C SER A 96 -10.37 -1.23 3.10
N SER A 97 -9.61 -2.27 2.78
CA SER A 97 -8.54 -2.24 1.77
C SER A 97 -9.10 -1.89 0.39
N PHE A 98 -10.19 -2.54 -0.02
CA PHE A 98 -10.83 -2.25 -1.31
C PHE A 98 -11.30 -0.79 -1.38
N LEU A 99 -11.94 -0.28 -0.33
CA LEU A 99 -12.38 1.12 -0.29
C LEU A 99 -11.19 2.09 -0.36
N HIS A 100 -10.09 1.77 0.32
CA HIS A 100 -8.87 2.57 0.26
C HIS A 100 -8.28 2.58 -1.16
N GLU A 101 -8.23 1.44 -1.84
CA GLU A 101 -7.79 1.35 -3.25
C GLU A 101 -8.71 2.17 -4.18
N CYS A 102 -10.02 2.05 -4.05
CA CYS A 102 -10.97 2.87 -4.82
C CYS A 102 -10.77 4.37 -4.56
N SER A 103 -10.51 4.74 -3.31
CA SER A 103 -10.25 6.14 -2.94
C SER A 103 -8.96 6.65 -3.59
N ASN A 104 -7.91 5.83 -3.61
CA ASN A 104 -6.64 6.16 -4.27
C ASN A 104 -6.82 6.33 -5.79
N LEU A 105 -7.56 5.42 -6.44
CA LEU A 105 -7.88 5.54 -7.86
C LEU A 105 -8.70 6.79 -8.16
N GLY A 106 -9.70 7.09 -7.32
CA GLY A 106 -10.49 8.31 -7.43
C GLY A 106 -9.64 9.58 -7.28
N LEU A 107 -8.73 9.58 -6.30
CA LEU A 107 -7.79 10.69 -6.09
C LEU A 107 -6.86 10.87 -7.30
N GLN A 108 -6.31 9.79 -7.84
CA GLN A 108 -5.48 9.85 -9.06
C GLN A 108 -6.26 10.44 -10.24
N HIS A 109 -7.52 10.05 -10.41
CA HIS A 109 -8.38 10.60 -11.45
C HIS A 109 -8.61 12.12 -11.24
N ILE A 110 -8.89 12.55 -10.02
CA ILE A 110 -9.05 13.98 -9.69
C ILE A 110 -7.75 14.75 -9.94
N GLN A 111 -6.59 14.19 -9.56
CA GLN A 111 -5.29 14.80 -9.81
C GLN A 111 -5.03 14.96 -11.31
N ALA A 112 -5.36 13.95 -12.12
CA ALA A 112 -5.27 14.05 -13.58
C ALA A 112 -6.17 15.17 -14.14
N GLN A 113 -7.38 15.33 -13.60
CA GLN A 113 -8.30 16.42 -13.99
C GLN A 113 -7.87 17.80 -13.49
N THR A 114 -7.06 17.87 -12.43
CA THR A 114 -6.57 19.14 -11.87
C THR A 114 -5.69 19.90 -12.86
N LEU A 115 -4.93 19.18 -13.71
CA LEU A 115 -4.16 19.82 -14.79
C LEU A 115 -5.06 20.53 -15.80
N MET A 116 -6.20 19.94 -16.16
CA MET A 116 -7.19 20.59 -17.02
C MET A 116 -7.85 21.78 -16.32
N ALA A 117 -8.11 21.70 -15.01
CA ALA A 117 -8.62 22.84 -14.26
C ALA A 117 -7.61 24.01 -14.24
N ALA A 118 -6.32 23.71 -14.13
CA ALA A 118 -5.26 24.72 -14.19
C ALA A 118 -5.20 25.43 -15.55
N SER A 119 -5.37 24.71 -16.67
CA SER A 119 -5.43 25.34 -18.00
C SER A 119 -6.64 26.25 -18.14
N VAL A 120 -7.82 25.83 -17.64
CA VAL A 120 -9.03 26.67 -17.62
C VAL A 120 -8.79 27.97 -16.83
N PHE A 121 -8.09 27.92 -15.69
CA PHE A 121 -7.75 29.16 -14.97
C PHE A 121 -6.83 30.06 -15.78
N ALA A 122 -5.83 29.51 -16.48
CA ALA A 122 -4.94 30.29 -17.34
C ALA A 122 -5.70 30.98 -18.48
N ASP A 123 -6.66 30.29 -19.09
CA ASP A 123 -7.50 30.84 -20.16
C ASP A 123 -8.42 31.94 -19.61
N VAL A 124 -9.09 31.70 -18.48
CA VAL A 124 -9.96 32.71 -17.84
C VAL A 124 -9.16 33.94 -17.43
N MET A 125 -7.92 33.79 -16.96
CA MET A 125 -7.03 34.92 -16.61
C MET A 125 -6.64 35.79 -17.82
N GLN A 126 -6.71 35.25 -19.04
CA GLN A 126 -6.44 35.95 -20.30
C GLN A 126 -7.73 36.43 -21.00
N GLY A 127 -8.90 36.07 -20.49
CA GLY A 127 -10.19 36.40 -21.08
C GLY A 127 -10.57 37.90 -21.00
N PRO A 128 -11.64 38.33 -21.69
CA PRO A 128 -12.03 39.73 -21.70
C PRO A 128 -12.70 40.20 -20.39
N ASP A 129 -13.30 39.30 -19.61
CA ASP A 129 -14.04 39.65 -18.39
C ASP A 129 -13.08 39.90 -17.21
N GLN A 130 -12.97 41.16 -16.81
CA GLN A 130 -12.11 41.61 -15.70
C GLN A 130 -12.49 40.98 -14.36
N ALA A 131 -13.78 40.78 -14.08
CA ALA A 131 -14.23 40.21 -12.82
C ALA A 131 -13.89 38.71 -12.73
N LEU A 132 -14.08 37.96 -13.81
CA LEU A 132 -13.68 36.56 -13.88
C LEU A 132 -12.17 36.39 -13.84
N ARG A 133 -11.41 37.26 -14.52
CA ARG A 133 -9.94 37.31 -14.44
C ARG A 133 -9.44 37.46 -13.01
N LEU A 134 -9.96 38.45 -12.27
CA LEU A 134 -9.56 38.69 -10.89
C LEU A 134 -9.89 37.50 -9.98
N ARG A 135 -11.04 36.84 -10.17
CA ARG A 135 -11.41 35.63 -9.40
C ARG A 135 -10.47 34.47 -9.71
N ALA A 136 -10.19 34.20 -10.99
CA ALA A 136 -9.27 33.14 -11.40
C ALA A 136 -7.84 33.38 -10.87
N ALA A 137 -7.34 34.61 -10.95
CA ALA A 137 -6.03 34.97 -10.42
C ALA A 137 -5.94 34.78 -8.89
N ARG A 138 -6.96 35.21 -8.14
CA ARG A 138 -7.03 35.00 -6.68
C ARG A 138 -7.06 33.52 -6.31
N TYR A 139 -7.87 32.74 -7.02
CA TYR A 139 -7.97 31.30 -6.76
C TYR A 139 -6.65 30.58 -7.08
N SER A 140 -6.04 30.88 -8.23
CA SER A 140 -4.74 30.35 -8.63
C SER A 140 -3.64 30.70 -7.62
N GLY A 141 -3.56 31.96 -7.18
CA GLY A 141 -2.61 32.40 -6.15
C GLY A 141 -2.83 31.70 -4.81
N SER A 142 -4.08 31.52 -4.37
CA SER A 142 -4.38 30.77 -3.14
C SER A 142 -3.99 29.30 -3.26
N LEU A 143 -4.17 28.67 -4.41
CA LEU A 143 -3.80 27.28 -4.63
C LEU A 143 -2.28 27.10 -4.61
N ALA A 144 -1.53 28.00 -5.24
CA ALA A 144 -0.07 27.98 -5.22
C ALA A 144 0.51 28.07 -3.80
N LEU A 145 -0.06 28.93 -2.94
CA LEU A 145 0.33 29.02 -1.53
C LEU A 145 0.06 27.71 -0.78
N ARG A 146 -1.11 27.10 -0.97
CA ARG A 146 -1.47 25.81 -0.33
C ARG A 146 -0.57 24.67 -0.77
N ILE A 147 -0.16 24.63 -2.05
CA ILE A 147 0.79 23.63 -2.56
C ILE A 147 2.13 23.79 -1.85
N ARG A 148 2.66 25.02 -1.77
CA ARG A 148 3.92 25.30 -1.08
C ARG A 148 3.87 24.95 0.40
N GLU A 149 2.76 25.29 1.09
CA GLU A 149 2.54 24.90 2.48
C GLU A 149 2.53 23.39 2.64
N SER A 150 1.84 22.67 1.76
CA SER A 150 1.80 21.21 1.77
C SER A 150 3.17 20.58 1.55
N GLU A 151 3.98 21.13 0.65
CA GLU A 151 5.36 20.67 0.40
C GLU A 151 6.26 20.90 1.61
N GLN A 152 6.14 22.07 2.25
CA GLN A 152 6.88 22.40 3.47
C GLN A 152 6.50 21.47 4.62
N ILE A 153 5.20 21.27 4.87
CA ILE A 153 4.73 20.34 5.91
C ILE A 153 5.25 18.93 5.64
N ALA A 154 5.23 18.47 4.38
CA ALA A 154 5.76 17.16 4.03
C ALA A 154 7.27 17.05 4.26
N ALA A 155 8.03 18.13 4.06
CA ALA A 155 9.45 18.19 4.38
C ALA A 155 9.68 18.14 5.90
N ASP A 156 9.01 18.99 6.66
CA ASP A 156 9.11 19.04 8.12
C ASP A 156 8.80 17.67 8.75
N VAL A 157 7.78 16.97 8.24
CA VAL A 157 7.43 15.62 8.70
C VAL A 157 8.52 14.60 8.39
N ARG A 158 9.21 14.71 7.25
CA ARG A 158 10.33 13.81 6.93
C ARG A 158 11.51 14.05 7.86
N ASP A 159 11.89 15.31 8.06
CA ASP A 159 13.02 15.70 8.91
C ASP A 159 12.79 15.24 10.36
N ILE A 160 11.56 15.38 10.87
CA ILE A 160 11.17 14.90 12.20
C ILE A 160 11.29 13.38 12.29
N LYS A 161 10.84 12.63 11.28
CA LYS A 161 10.93 11.17 11.27
C LYS A 161 12.39 10.71 11.27
N GLU A 162 13.24 11.34 10.45
CA GLU A 162 14.67 11.02 10.40
C GLU A 162 15.38 11.31 11.74
N ALA A 163 15.09 12.45 12.37
CA ALA A 163 15.64 12.79 13.68
C ALA A 163 15.19 11.82 14.79
N LEU A 164 13.95 11.31 14.73
CA LEU A 164 13.44 10.31 15.66
C LEU A 164 14.10 8.95 15.45
N ASP A 165 14.31 8.54 14.20
CA ASP A 165 14.95 7.27 13.88
C ASP A 165 16.42 7.26 14.34
N LEU A 166 17.13 8.38 14.20
CA LEU A 166 18.52 8.54 14.67
C LEU A 166 18.66 8.53 16.21
N ASN A 167 17.65 8.98 16.95
CA ASN A 167 17.67 8.98 18.41
C ASN A 167 17.27 7.63 19.04
N ASN A 168 16.71 6.71 18.24
CA ASN A 168 16.29 5.37 18.69
C ASN A 168 17.30 4.27 18.31
N THR A 169 18.39 4.61 17.61
CA THR A 169 19.55 3.74 17.30
C THR A 169 20.73 4.06 18.20
#